data_AF-A0A9W5EVT8-F1
#
_entry.id   AF-A0A9W5EVT8-F1
#
_cell.length_a   1.000
_cell.length_b   1.000
_cell.length_c   1.000
_cell.angle_alpha   90.00
_cell.angle_beta   90.00
_cell.angle_gamma   90.00
#
_symmetry.space_group_name_H-M   'P 1'
#
loop_
_entity.id
_entity.type
_entity.pdbx_description
1 polymer ?
#
loop_
_entity_poly.entity_id
_entity_poly.type
_entity_poly.pdbx_seq_one_letter_code
_entity_poly.pdbx_strand_id
1 'polypeptide(L)'
;MKTFIKILLLISLAIPSFGFEDDNVMPLVSLRSLKTGILIAYEDNALNLFDRNWRIKEVILPFEIRKHYPFSNVQFMHPTKTDICLGLDGAKLTTMECNLINIGDFRTAFSLLPTATSAV
;
A
#
# COMPACT_ATOMS: atom_id res chain seq x y z
N MET A 1 5.23 -44.02 28.23
CA MET A 1 4.44 -42.77 28.37
C MET A 1 5.29 -41.52 28.60
N LYS A 2 6.25 -41.52 29.54
CA LYS A 2 7.09 -40.33 29.84
C LYS A 2 7.98 -39.85 28.67
N THR A 3 8.44 -40.77 27.81
CA THR A 3 9.29 -40.46 26.64
C THR A 3 8.50 -39.83 25.48
N PHE A 4 7.26 -40.27 25.25
CA PHE A 4 6.40 -39.69 24.20
C PHE A 4 6.02 -38.24 24.49
N ILE A 5 5.76 -37.90 25.76
CA ILE A 5 5.47 -36.52 26.18
C ILE A 5 6.68 -35.60 25.93
N LYS A 6 7.91 -36.08 26.18
CA LYS A 6 9.13 -35.30 25.94
C LYS A 6 9.39 -35.04 24.45
N ILE A 7 9.08 -36.03 23.60
CA ILE A 7 9.23 -35.88 22.13
C ILE A 7 8.19 -34.89 21.60
N LEU A 8 6.94 -34.94 22.08
CA LEU A 8 5.89 -34.01 21.68
C LEU A 8 6.21 -32.55 22.08
N LEU A 9 6.82 -32.35 23.25
CA LEU A 9 7.22 -31.02 23.73
C LEU A 9 8.42 -30.43 22.97
N LEU A 10 9.34 -31.27 22.47
CA LEU A 10 10.46 -30.82 21.64
C LEU A 10 9.99 -30.38 20.24
N ILE A 11 8.97 -31.05 19.70
CA ILE A 11 8.42 -30.71 18.38
C ILE A 11 7.69 -29.37 18.42
N SER A 12 7.01 -29.03 19.53
CA SER A 12 6.32 -27.73 19.65
C SER A 12 7.26 -26.53 19.83
N LEU A 13 8.50 -26.72 20.30
CA LEU A 13 9.51 -25.65 20.39
C LEU A 13 10.31 -25.45 19.09
N ALA A 14 10.27 -26.42 18.16
CA ALA A 14 11.06 -26.41 16.95
C ALA A 14 10.30 -25.91 15.71
N ILE A 15 9.05 -25.47 15.86
CA ILE A 15 8.31 -24.81 14.78
C ILE A 15 8.67 -23.32 14.86
N PRO A 16 9.60 -22.80 14.04
CA PRO A 16 9.66 -21.37 13.84
C PRO A 16 8.26 -20.92 13.44
N SER A 17 7.72 -19.97 14.18
CA SER A 17 6.53 -19.22 13.79
C SER A 17 6.91 -18.38 12.57
N PHE A 18 7.04 -19.03 11.41
CA PHE A 18 6.88 -18.35 10.14
C PHE A 18 5.44 -17.88 10.15
N GLY A 19 5.23 -16.64 10.60
CA GLY A 19 4.03 -15.93 10.19
C GLY A 19 4.03 -15.99 8.68
N PHE A 20 3.00 -16.62 8.11
CA PHE A 20 2.70 -16.44 6.71
C PHE A 20 2.39 -14.95 6.57
N GLU A 21 3.41 -14.17 6.23
CA GLU A 21 3.23 -12.80 5.77
C GLU A 21 2.40 -12.96 4.49
N ASP A 22 1.12 -12.61 4.57
CA ASP A 22 0.28 -12.56 3.38
C ASP A 22 0.88 -11.47 2.50
N ASP A 23 1.62 -11.88 1.46
CA ASP A 23 2.26 -11.00 0.49
C ASP A 23 1.27 -10.03 -0.20
N ASN A 24 -0.04 -10.15 0.06
CA ASN A 24 -1.10 -9.29 -0.43
C ASN A 24 -1.78 -8.41 0.62
N VAL A 25 -1.18 -8.18 1.80
CA VAL A 25 -1.73 -7.18 2.73
C VAL A 25 -1.66 -5.81 2.06
N MET A 26 -2.82 -5.31 1.62
CA MET A 26 -3.02 -3.94 1.15
C MET A 26 -3.64 -3.11 2.28
N PRO A 27 -2.83 -2.48 3.15
CA PRO A 27 -3.35 -1.79 4.31
C PRO A 27 -4.17 -0.57 3.91
N LEU A 28 -5.18 -0.27 4.72
CA LEU A 28 -6.02 0.91 4.55
C LEU A 28 -5.34 2.11 5.23
N VAL A 29 -5.10 3.17 4.47
CA VAL A 29 -4.35 4.37 4.90
C VAL A 29 -5.12 5.65 4.63
N SER A 30 -4.87 6.65 5.47
CA SER A 30 -5.38 8.01 5.31
C SER A 30 -4.25 8.90 4.81
N LEU A 31 -4.46 9.61 3.70
CA LEU A 31 -3.47 10.54 3.15
C LEU A 31 -3.80 11.97 3.58
N ARG A 32 -2.88 12.65 4.25
CA ARG A 32 -3.12 13.99 4.79
C ARG A 32 -1.95 14.91 4.52
N SER A 33 -2.28 16.12 4.10
CA SER A 33 -1.30 17.21 4.07
C SER A 33 -0.90 17.57 5.50
N LEU A 34 0.38 17.45 5.84
CA LEU A 34 0.87 17.91 7.14
C LEU A 34 0.81 19.42 7.32
N LYS A 35 0.80 20.18 6.22
CA LYS A 35 0.71 21.64 6.25
C LYS A 35 -0.69 22.13 6.60
N THR A 36 -1.73 21.48 6.08
CA THR A 36 -3.12 21.96 6.16
C THR A 36 -4.05 21.03 6.94
N GLY A 37 -3.64 19.79 7.21
CA GLY A 37 -4.48 18.75 7.79
C GLY A 37 -5.54 18.19 6.83
N ILE A 38 -5.65 18.74 5.61
CA ILE A 38 -6.64 18.33 4.61
C ILE A 38 -6.39 16.88 4.22
N LEU A 39 -7.47 16.12 4.26
CA LEU A 39 -7.54 14.74 3.84
C LEU A 39 -7.63 14.67 2.31
N ILE A 40 -6.80 13.83 1.70
CA ILE A 40 -6.96 13.43 0.31
C ILE A 40 -7.88 12.22 0.33
N ALA A 41 -9.18 12.45 0.17
CA ALA A 41 -10.20 11.41 0.11
C ALA A 41 -10.52 11.05 -1.34
N TYR A 42 -11.07 9.85 -1.57
CA TYR A 42 -11.74 9.55 -2.84
C TYR A 42 -13.02 10.38 -2.96
N GLU A 43 -13.82 10.42 -1.90
CA GLU A 43 -15.02 11.25 -1.80
C GLU A 43 -14.98 12.09 -0.52
N ASP A 44 -14.93 13.43 -0.69
CA ASP A 44 -14.70 14.39 0.40
C ASP A 44 -15.74 14.30 1.53
N ASN A 45 -17.00 14.00 1.19
CA ASN A 45 -18.14 13.98 2.11
C ASN A 45 -18.71 12.57 2.34
N ALA A 46 -17.93 11.51 2.09
CA ALA A 46 -18.44 10.15 2.28
C ALA A 46 -18.85 9.88 3.74
N LEU A 47 -20.00 9.23 3.91
CA LEU A 47 -20.55 8.90 5.23
C LEU A 47 -19.74 7.80 5.94
N ASN A 48 -19.06 6.94 5.19
CA ASN A 48 -18.29 5.83 5.74
C ASN A 48 -16.78 6.15 5.74
N LEU A 49 -16.05 5.55 6.68
CA LEU A 49 -14.60 5.74 6.78
C LEU A 49 -13.83 5.06 5.65
N PHE A 50 -14.41 4.05 5.00
CA PHE A 50 -13.71 3.33 3.94
C PHE A 50 -13.47 4.25 2.74
N ASP A 51 -14.50 4.91 2.23
CA ASP A 51 -14.44 5.77 1.03
C ASP A 51 -13.68 7.09 1.27
N ARG A 52 -13.24 7.34 2.51
CA ARG A 52 -12.35 8.44 2.91
C ARG A 52 -10.87 8.06 2.96
N ASN A 53 -10.56 6.80 2.71
CA ASN A 53 -9.20 6.24 2.80
C ASN A 53 -8.83 5.52 1.51
N TRP A 54 -7.58 5.08 1.44
CA TRP A 54 -7.00 4.37 0.29
C TRP A 54 -6.39 3.06 0.74
N ARG A 55 -6.39 2.05 -0.13
CA ARG A 55 -5.51 0.89 0.03
C ARG A 55 -4.19 1.19 -0.63
N ILE A 56 -3.10 0.88 0.02
CA ILE A 56 -1.77 1.01 -0.58
C ILE A 56 -1.31 -0.33 -1.13
N LYS A 57 -0.79 -0.32 -2.36
CA LYS A 57 -0.21 -1.49 -3.02
C LYS A 57 1.14 -1.11 -3.58
N GLU A 58 2.16 -1.89 -3.28
CA GLU A 58 3.47 -1.73 -3.93
C GLU A 58 3.41 -2.11 -5.41
N VAL A 59 4.11 -1.35 -6.24
CA VAL A 59 4.18 -1.58 -7.68
C VAL A 59 5.61 -1.63 -8.19
N ILE A 60 5.82 -2.56 -9.11
CA ILE A 60 7.10 -2.79 -9.76
C ILE A 60 7.12 -1.94 -11.04
N LEU A 61 7.76 -0.78 -10.99
CA LEU A 61 7.93 0.07 -12.17
C LEU A 61 9.06 -0.44 -13.08
N PRO A 62 9.00 -0.20 -14.41
CA PRO A 62 10.11 -0.48 -15.31
C PRO A 62 11.41 0.19 -14.86
N PHE A 63 12.54 -0.44 -15.15
CA PHE A 63 13.86 0.03 -14.71
C PHE A 63 14.13 1.49 -15.08
N GLU A 64 13.79 1.89 -16.30
CA GLU A 64 13.99 3.26 -16.81
C GLU A 64 13.25 4.33 -16.01
N ILE A 65 12.13 3.97 -15.38
CA ILE A 65 11.37 4.86 -14.50
C ILE A 65 11.90 4.75 -13.07
N ARG A 66 12.07 3.52 -12.57
CA ARG A 66 12.48 3.24 -11.19
C ARG A 66 13.84 3.87 -10.83
N LYS A 67 14.77 3.99 -11.77
CA LYS A 67 16.07 4.64 -11.52
C LYS A 67 15.93 6.11 -11.06
N HIS A 68 14.82 6.77 -11.40
CA HIS A 68 14.51 8.14 -10.96
C HIS A 68 13.67 8.18 -9.68
N TYR A 69 13.01 7.06 -9.33
CA TYR A 69 12.15 6.91 -8.15
C TYR A 69 12.59 5.66 -7.35
N PRO A 70 13.76 5.73 -6.68
CA PRO A 70 14.42 4.55 -6.12
C PRO A 70 13.78 4.05 -4.81
N PHE A 71 12.86 4.81 -4.23
CA PHE A 71 12.15 4.47 -3.00
C PHE A 71 10.85 3.71 -3.31
N SER A 72 10.13 3.26 -2.28
CA SER A 72 8.89 2.49 -2.40
C SER A 72 7.93 3.12 -3.41
N ASN A 73 7.65 2.41 -4.49
CA ASN A 73 6.72 2.83 -5.53
C ASN A 73 5.38 2.16 -5.25
N VAL A 74 4.31 2.95 -5.19
CA VAL A 74 3.00 2.49 -4.73
C VAL A 74 1.88 3.03 -5.59
N GLN A 75 0.74 2.36 -5.55
CA GLN A 75 -0.55 2.89 -5.96
C GLN A 75 -1.45 3.03 -4.75
N PHE A 76 -2.23 4.12 -4.72
CA PHE A 76 -3.31 4.31 -3.75
C PHE A 76 -4.63 3.89 -4.39
N MET A 77 -5.05 2.66 -4.14
CA MET A 77 -6.23 2.03 -4.71
C MET A 77 -7.47 2.39 -3.89
N HIS A 78 -8.63 2.46 -4.55
CA HIS A 78 -9.89 2.61 -3.86
C HIS A 78 -10.14 1.38 -2.94
N PRO A 79 -10.70 1.57 -1.73
CA PRO A 79 -10.86 0.50 -0.73
C PRO A 79 -11.66 -0.72 -1.20
N THR A 80 -12.71 -0.51 -2.00
CA THR A 80 -13.59 -1.56 -2.54
C THR A 80 -13.49 -1.74 -4.07
N LYS A 81 -13.23 -0.68 -4.85
CA LYS A 81 -13.07 -0.73 -6.31
C LYS A 81 -11.61 -0.86 -6.70
N THR A 82 -11.06 -2.07 -6.68
CA THR A 82 -9.62 -2.32 -6.83
C THR A 82 -9.06 -1.99 -8.23
N ASP A 83 -9.89 -1.61 -9.17
CA ASP A 83 -9.52 -1.13 -10.50
C ASP A 83 -9.31 0.40 -10.53
N ILE A 84 -9.74 1.14 -9.51
CA ILE A 84 -9.63 2.59 -9.42
C ILE A 84 -8.51 3.01 -8.46
N CYS A 85 -7.67 3.94 -8.91
CA CYS A 85 -6.55 4.48 -8.15
C CYS A 85 -6.62 6.01 -8.08
N LEU A 86 -6.02 6.59 -7.04
CA LEU A 86 -5.61 7.98 -7.05
C LEU A 86 -4.65 8.21 -8.22
N GLY A 87 -4.84 9.31 -8.94
CA GLY A 87 -4.00 9.70 -10.06
C GLY A 87 -3.75 11.20 -10.06
N LEU A 88 -2.70 11.60 -10.75
CA LEU A 88 -2.35 13.01 -10.96
C LEU A 88 -2.50 13.36 -12.44
N ASP A 89 -3.49 14.20 -12.75
CA ASP A 89 -3.67 14.74 -14.10
C ASP A 89 -3.16 16.18 -14.15
N GLY A 90 -1.96 16.37 -14.69
CA GLY A 90 -1.24 17.63 -14.59
C GLY A 90 -0.96 18.01 -13.14
N ALA A 91 -1.61 19.06 -12.64
CA ALA A 91 -1.49 19.52 -11.25
C ALA A 91 -2.70 19.14 -10.36
N LYS A 92 -3.65 18.37 -10.90
CA LYS A 92 -4.91 18.05 -10.22
C LYS A 92 -4.93 16.58 -9.79
N LEU A 93 -5.25 16.35 -8.52
CA LEU A 93 -5.58 15.01 -8.04
C LEU A 93 -6.93 14.57 -8.58
N THR A 94 -6.99 13.33 -9.06
CA THR A 94 -8.18 12.71 -9.66
C THR A 94 -8.16 11.20 -9.43
N THR A 95 -9.11 10.48 -10.00
CA THR A 95 -9.17 9.02 -10.00
C THR A 95 -8.99 8.50 -11.42
N MET A 96 -8.22 7.42 -11.57
CA MET A 96 -7.95 6.78 -12.87
C MET A 96 -7.90 5.26 -12.71
N GLU A 97 -7.91 4.53 -13.82
CA GLU A 97 -7.72 3.07 -13.76
C GLU A 97 -6.30 2.72 -13.28
N CYS A 98 -6.19 1.80 -12.33
CA CYS A 98 -4.90 1.34 -11.80
C CYS A 98 -4.07 0.60 -12.86
N ASN A 99 -4.72 -0.03 -13.85
CA ASN A 99 -4.09 -0.84 -14.89
C ASN A 99 -3.29 -0.01 -15.92
N LEU A 100 -3.43 1.33 -15.92
CA LEU A 100 -2.78 2.23 -16.87
C LEU A 100 -1.25 2.14 -16.81
N ILE A 101 -0.69 1.74 -15.67
CA ILE A 101 0.74 1.51 -15.51
C ILE A 101 1.26 0.40 -16.43
N ASN A 102 0.40 -0.56 -16.80
CA ASN A 102 0.78 -1.70 -17.65
C ASN A 102 0.95 -1.28 -19.12
N ILE A 103 0.36 -0.15 -19.50
CA ILE A 103 0.49 0.43 -20.85
C ILE A 103 1.42 1.66 -20.88
N GLY A 104 2.16 1.90 -19.78
CA GLY A 104 3.17 2.96 -19.69
C GLY A 104 2.65 4.30 -19.19
N ASP A 105 1.39 4.40 -18.76
CA ASP A 105 0.87 5.61 -18.10
C ASP A 105 1.02 5.48 -16.58
N PHE A 106 2.02 6.18 -16.04
CA PHE A 106 2.42 6.10 -14.63
C PHE A 106 1.75 7.16 -13.75
N ARG A 107 0.70 7.86 -14.20
CA ARG A 107 0.04 8.92 -13.42
C ARG A 107 -0.63 8.46 -12.13
N THR A 108 -0.82 7.15 -11.95
CA THR A 108 -1.34 6.53 -10.72
C THR A 108 -0.23 5.98 -9.82
N ALA A 109 1.03 5.97 -10.27
CA ALA A 109 2.16 5.51 -9.49
C ALA A 109 2.79 6.68 -8.72
N PHE A 110 2.98 6.48 -7.41
CA PHE A 110 3.58 7.45 -6.51
C PHE A 110 4.84 6.85 -5.89
N SER A 111 5.85 7.69 -5.63
CA SER A 111 7.02 7.29 -4.87
C SER A 111 6.92 7.86 -3.45
N LEU A 112 7.03 7.01 -2.44
CA LEU A 112 7.09 7.44 -1.04
C LEU A 112 8.54 7.80 -0.71
N LEU A 113 8.80 9.09 -0.50
CA LEU A 113 10.12 9.59 -0.16
C LEU A 113 10.27 9.63 1.37
N PRO A 114 11.06 8.75 1.99
CA PRO A 114 11.28 8.80 3.42
C PRO A 114 12.00 10.09 3.81
N THR A 115 11.59 10.68 4.94
CA THR A 115 12.25 11.86 5.50
C THR A 115 12.97 11.51 6.80
N ALA A 116 13.67 12.47 7.40
CA ALA A 116 14.23 12.32 8.75
C ALA A 116 13.14 12.25 9.85
N THR A 117 11.87 12.40 9.46
CA THR A 117 10.69 12.22 10.31
C THR A 117 9.86 11.05 9.78
N SER A 118 8.88 10.56 10.55
CA SER A 118 7.95 9.53 10.06
C SER A 118 6.96 10.03 9.00
N ALA A 119 7.08 11.29 8.55
CA ALA A 119 6.31 11.85 7.46
C ALA A 119 6.88 11.47 6.10
N VAL A 120 5.98 11.35 5.12
CA VAL A 120 6.24 11.19 3.68
C VAL A 120 5.38 12.14 2.86
#